data_AF-A0AAD9EAC1-F1
#
_entry.id   AF-A0AAD9EAC1-F1
#
_cell.length_a   1.000
_cell.length_b   1.000
_cell.length_c   1.000
_cell.angle_alpha   90.00
_cell.angle_beta   90.00
_cell.angle_gamma   90.00
#
_symmetry.space_group_name_H-M   'P 1'
#
loop_
_entity.id
_entity.type
_entity.pdbx_description
1 polymer ?
#
loop_
_entity_poly.entity_id
_entity_poly.type
_entity_poly.pdbx_seq_one_letter_code
_entity_poly.pdbx_strand_id
1 'polypeptide(L)'
;MTTIQSLFPKRTSAFAILGPCHGCGTSQTHTDIATFECSLFERLSAHMQADFEAEGQMTFLKDRGISLSLRLGQIRTDVLILERKIESETRGRAAAQRRRDELKCEQEELEKLREEIKKALRTGEVNREVAILGAAEIEGDIRALHRISGRDEKDQWIRLRLERHVEEVREDRAKAEELFGPNWEERIAELEAGV
;
A
#
# COMPACT_ATOMS: atom_id res chain seq x y z
N MET A 1 14.54 -16.39 18.78
CA MET A 1 14.49 -15.36 17.72
C MET A 1 13.54 -15.84 16.64
N THR A 2 12.26 -15.48 16.76
CA THR A 2 11.24 -15.77 15.74
C THR A 2 11.47 -14.76 14.63
N THR A 3 12.05 -15.21 13.53
CA THR A 3 12.35 -14.38 12.36
C THR A 3 11.05 -13.78 11.85
N ILE A 4 11.01 -12.46 11.62
CA ILE A 4 9.86 -11.70 11.05
C ILE A 4 9.32 -12.34 9.75
N GLN A 5 10.11 -13.21 9.10
CA GLN A 5 9.67 -14.12 8.03
C GLN A 5 8.48 -15.05 8.38
N SER A 6 8.15 -15.27 9.66
CA SER A 6 6.98 -16.06 10.06
C SER A 6 5.66 -15.27 10.07
N LEU A 7 5.71 -13.95 9.85
CA LEU A 7 4.54 -13.06 9.82
C LEU A 7 4.14 -12.63 8.42
N PHE A 8 4.91 -13.00 7.39
CA PHE A 8 4.49 -12.81 6.01
C PHE A 8 3.25 -13.67 5.76
N PRO A 9 2.19 -13.12 5.13
CA PRO A 9 1.19 -13.94 4.49
C PRO A 9 1.92 -14.84 3.49
N LYS A 10 2.16 -16.09 3.85
CA LYS A 10 2.70 -17.05 2.88
C LYS A 10 1.63 -17.24 1.81
N ARG A 11 2.01 -17.72 0.62
CA ARG A 11 1.06 -18.23 -0.40
C ARG A 11 -0.01 -19.19 0.16
N THR A 12 0.23 -19.73 1.36
CA THR A 12 -0.61 -20.65 2.12
C THR A 12 -1.53 -19.97 3.15
N SER A 13 -1.54 -18.64 3.30
CA SER A 13 -2.30 -17.96 4.35
C SER A 13 -3.81 -18.05 4.14
N ALA A 14 -4.26 -17.91 2.90
CA ALA A 14 -5.66 -18.19 2.54
C ALA A 14 -6.08 -19.62 2.91
N PHE A 15 -5.20 -20.61 2.65
CA PHE A 15 -5.41 -22.00 3.03
C PHE A 15 -5.50 -22.19 4.55
N ALA A 16 -4.65 -21.50 5.33
CA ALA A 16 -4.66 -21.59 6.79
C ALA A 16 -5.96 -21.05 7.41
N ILE A 17 -6.59 -20.05 6.78
CA ILE A 17 -7.81 -19.41 7.28
C ILE A 17 -9.06 -20.13 6.80
N LEU A 18 -9.10 -20.53 5.52
CA LEU A 18 -10.33 -21.02 4.86
C LEU A 18 -10.35 -22.54 4.67
N GLY A 19 -9.26 -23.22 5.01
CA GLY A 19 -9.12 -24.66 4.83
C GLY A 19 -8.71 -25.05 3.41
N PRO A 20 -8.79 -26.35 3.07
CA PRO A 20 -8.32 -26.86 1.80
C PRO A 20 -9.15 -26.33 0.62
N CYS A 21 -8.46 -25.92 -0.44
CA CYS A 21 -9.07 -25.62 -1.73
C CYS A 21 -9.53 -26.92 -2.40
N HIS A 22 -10.80 -27.01 -2.80
CA HIS A 22 -11.36 -28.25 -3.36
C HIS A 22 -10.71 -28.66 -4.69
N GLY A 23 -10.18 -27.71 -5.46
CA GLY A 23 -9.48 -27.98 -6.71
C GLY A 23 -8.07 -28.55 -6.54
N CYS A 24 -7.46 -28.33 -5.38
CA CYS A 24 -6.05 -28.62 -5.12
C CYS A 24 -5.86 -29.57 -3.90
N GLY A 25 -6.94 -29.93 -3.19
CA GLY A 25 -6.94 -30.88 -2.07
C GLY A 25 -6.19 -30.35 -0.85
N THR A 26 -5.32 -31.18 -0.25
CA THR A 26 -4.46 -30.78 0.87
C THR A 26 -3.16 -30.07 0.43
N SER A 27 -2.93 -29.93 -0.88
CA SER A 27 -1.80 -29.18 -1.40
C SER A 27 -1.96 -27.70 -1.03
N GLN A 28 -1.03 -27.19 -0.22
CA GLN A 28 -1.00 -25.77 0.16
C GLN A 28 -0.47 -24.87 -0.98
N THR A 29 -0.07 -25.46 -2.11
CA THR A 29 0.52 -24.78 -3.26
C THR A 29 -0.34 -24.99 -4.50
N HIS A 30 -0.76 -23.90 -5.15
CA HIS A 30 -1.50 -23.92 -6.41
C HIS A 30 -0.50 -23.91 -7.58
N THR A 31 0.06 -25.06 -7.92
CA THR A 31 1.05 -25.19 -8.99
C THR A 31 0.42 -25.14 -10.39
N ASP A 32 -0.83 -25.58 -10.51
CA ASP A 32 -1.65 -25.49 -11.72
C ASP A 32 -2.93 -24.71 -11.41
N ILE A 33 -3.07 -23.49 -11.95
CA ILE A 33 -4.28 -22.66 -11.83
C ILE A 33 -5.36 -23.22 -12.79
N ALA A 34 -5.76 -24.47 -12.57
CA ALA A 34 -6.68 -25.20 -13.43
C ALA A 34 -8.16 -25.00 -13.04
N THR A 35 -8.43 -24.48 -11.84
CA THR A 35 -9.79 -24.28 -11.34
C THR A 35 -10.03 -22.85 -10.88
N PHE A 36 -11.27 -22.38 -11.05
CA PHE A 36 -11.72 -21.07 -10.59
C PHE A 36 -11.43 -20.88 -9.09
N GLU A 37 -11.61 -21.92 -8.28
CA GLU A 37 -11.33 -21.88 -6.85
C GLU A 37 -9.84 -21.70 -6.53
N CYS A 38 -8.93 -22.44 -7.17
CA CYS A 38 -7.49 -22.22 -6.95
C CYS A 38 -7.07 -20.80 -7.41
N SER A 39 -7.73 -20.20 -8.40
CA SER A 39 -7.50 -18.79 -8.80
C SER A 39 -7.94 -17.77 -7.74
N LEU A 40 -9.05 -18.03 -7.04
CA LEU A 40 -9.52 -17.18 -5.94
C LEU A 40 -8.55 -17.23 -4.76
N PHE A 41 -8.06 -18.41 -4.40
CA PHE A 41 -7.08 -18.54 -3.32
C PHE A 41 -5.76 -17.83 -3.62
N GLU A 42 -5.23 -17.91 -4.85
CA GLU A 42 -4.03 -17.14 -5.23
C GLU A 42 -4.28 -15.63 -5.18
N ARG A 43 -5.43 -15.16 -5.67
CA ARG A 43 -5.80 -13.73 -5.58
C ARG A 43 -5.94 -13.28 -4.13
N LEU A 44 -6.58 -14.07 -3.27
CA LEU A 44 -6.69 -13.77 -1.84
C LEU A 44 -5.31 -13.66 -1.20
N SER A 45 -4.42 -14.62 -1.45
CA SER A 45 -3.03 -14.57 -0.98
C SER A 45 -2.31 -13.32 -1.47
N ALA A 46 -2.53 -12.89 -2.72
CA ALA A 46 -1.95 -11.66 -3.25
C ALA A 46 -2.48 -10.41 -2.54
N HIS A 47 -3.79 -10.31 -2.28
CA HIS A 47 -4.36 -9.19 -1.52
C HIS A 47 -3.86 -9.16 -0.06
N MET A 48 -3.77 -10.30 0.61
CA MET A 48 -3.21 -10.37 1.97
C MET A 48 -1.75 -9.91 1.99
N GLN A 49 -0.95 -10.32 1.01
CA GLN A 49 0.44 -9.89 0.87
C GLN A 49 0.52 -8.37 0.62
N ALA A 50 -0.35 -7.82 -0.23
CA ALA A 50 -0.40 -6.38 -0.49
C ALA A 50 -0.78 -5.56 0.76
N ASP A 51 -1.74 -6.00 1.58
CA ASP A 51 -2.08 -5.36 2.87
C ASP A 51 -0.86 -5.35 3.80
N PHE A 52 -0.18 -6.49 3.93
CA PHE A 52 1.02 -6.59 4.76
C PHE A 52 2.16 -5.67 4.28
N GLU A 53 2.43 -5.64 2.97
CA GLU A 53 3.45 -4.78 2.39
C GLU A 53 3.12 -3.30 2.57
N ALA A 54 1.85 -2.91 2.35
CA ALA A 54 1.38 -1.55 2.57
C ALA A 54 1.51 -1.14 4.04
N GLU A 55 1.12 -2.00 4.98
CA GLU A 55 1.28 -1.76 6.42
C GLU A 55 2.75 -1.61 6.84
N GLY A 56 3.63 -2.47 6.31
CA GLY A 56 5.07 -2.39 6.55
C GLY A 56 5.67 -1.08 6.04
N GLN A 57 5.37 -0.70 4.80
CA GLN A 57 5.81 0.57 4.21
C GLN A 57 5.29 1.77 5.01
N MET A 58 4.01 1.78 5.38
CA MET A 58 3.42 2.83 6.18
C MET A 58 4.09 2.97 7.55
N THR A 59 4.38 1.86 8.22
CA THR A 59 5.04 1.87 9.53
C THR A 59 6.43 2.50 9.40
N PHE A 60 7.22 2.08 8.41
CA PHE A 60 8.52 2.67 8.13
C PHE A 60 8.45 4.18 7.84
N LEU A 61 7.47 4.60 7.02
CA LEU A 61 7.26 6.02 6.69
C LEU A 61 6.83 6.84 7.91
N LYS A 62 5.99 6.29 8.79
CA LYS A 62 5.60 6.94 10.06
C LYS A 62 6.82 7.18 10.95
N ASP A 63 7.67 6.17 11.14
CA ASP A 63 8.88 6.28 11.95
C ASP A 63 9.85 7.32 11.37
N ARG A 64 10.05 7.28 10.05
CA ARG A 64 10.85 8.28 9.34
C ARG A 64 10.26 9.69 9.49
N GLY A 65 8.93 9.83 9.43
CA GLY A 65 8.22 11.09 9.64
C GLY A 65 8.39 11.66 11.05
N ILE A 66 8.41 10.81 12.07
CA ILE A 66 8.69 11.20 13.46
C ILE A 66 10.12 11.70 13.59
N SER A 67 11.10 10.92 13.10
CA SER A 67 12.52 11.28 13.11
C SER A 67 12.77 12.63 12.42
N LEU A 68 12.17 12.82 11.24
CA LEU A 68 12.26 14.07 10.49
C LEU A 68 11.64 15.26 11.24
N SER A 69 10.50 15.06 11.88
CA SER A 69 9.83 16.09 12.67
C SER A 69 10.68 16.53 13.86
N LEU A 70 11.38 15.59 14.52
CA LEU A 70 12.33 15.91 15.60
C LEU A 70 13.51 16.75 15.09
N ARG A 71 14.13 16.36 13.96
CA ARG A 71 15.24 17.10 13.35
C ARG A 71 14.83 18.51 12.93
N LEU A 72 13.66 18.67 12.30
CA LEU A 72 13.09 19.98 11.97
C LEU A 72 12.87 20.83 13.22
N GLY A 73 12.40 20.25 14.32
CA GLY A 73 12.25 20.95 15.60
C GLY A 73 13.58 21.45 16.17
N GLN A 74 14.64 20.64 16.10
CA GLN A 74 15.99 21.01 16.51
C GLN A 74 16.53 22.18 15.67
N ILE A 75 16.46 22.05 14.34
CA ILE A 75 16.93 23.09 13.41
C ILE A 75 16.21 24.42 13.65
N ARG A 76 14.89 24.41 13.83
CA ARG A 76 14.12 25.63 14.14
C ARG A 76 14.58 26.27 15.45
N THR A 77 14.89 25.47 16.46
CA THR A 77 15.40 25.95 17.74
C THR A 77 16.79 26.58 17.56
N ASP A 78 17.68 25.91 16.83
CA ASP A 78 19.04 26.39 16.55
C ASP A 78 19.03 27.68 15.75
N VAL A 79 18.15 27.80 14.75
CA VAL A 79 17.96 29.03 13.97
C VAL A 79 17.54 30.18 14.89
N LEU A 80 16.58 29.98 15.80
CA LEU A 80 16.16 31.00 16.76
C LEU A 80 17.29 31.42 17.71
N ILE A 81 18.11 30.48 18.18
CA ILE A 81 19.28 30.77 19.02
C ILE A 81 20.30 31.61 18.23
N LEU A 82 20.57 31.25 16.98
CA LEU A 82 21.50 31.99 16.12
C LEU A 82 20.98 33.40 15.81
N GLU A 83 19.68 33.56 15.55
CA GLU A 83 19.06 34.86 15.32
C GLU A 83 19.24 35.79 16.54
N ARG A 84 18.99 35.29 17.76
CA ARG A 84 19.27 36.06 18.99
C ARG A 84 20.75 36.42 19.14
N LYS A 85 21.66 35.50 18.82
CA LYS A 85 23.10 35.75 18.91
C LYS A 85 23.57 36.81 17.91
N ILE A 86 23.00 36.82 16.71
CA ILE A 86 23.27 37.83 15.68
C ILE A 86 22.84 39.23 16.16
N GLU A 87 21.70 39.32 16.84
CA GLU A 87 21.16 40.55 17.41
C GLU A 87 22.00 41.06 18.60
N SER A 88 22.40 40.17 19.51
CA SER A 88 23.06 40.56 20.77
C SER A 88 24.58 40.71 20.71
N GLU A 89 25.26 40.03 19.79
CA GLU A 89 26.73 40.01 19.73
C GLU A 89 27.28 40.65 18.44
N THR A 90 28.39 41.37 18.56
CA THR A 90 29.13 41.95 17.41
C THR A 90 30.27 41.04 16.95
N ARG A 91 30.91 40.31 17.86
CA ARG A 91 32.02 39.38 17.52
C ARG A 91 31.44 38.03 17.10
N GLY A 92 31.85 37.51 15.95
CA GLY A 92 31.38 36.21 15.43
C GLY A 92 30.03 36.24 14.70
N ARG A 93 29.40 37.41 14.56
CA ARG A 93 28.13 37.62 13.85
C ARG A 93 28.11 37.02 12.44
N ALA A 94 29.16 37.26 11.65
CA ALA A 94 29.26 36.73 10.29
C ALA A 94 29.27 35.20 10.24
N ALA A 95 29.86 34.53 11.24
CA ALA A 95 29.85 33.07 11.33
C ALA A 95 28.46 32.56 11.75
N ALA A 96 27.82 33.22 12.71
CA ALA A 96 26.45 32.89 13.13
C ALA A 96 25.44 33.06 11.99
N GLN A 97 25.58 34.12 11.19
CA GLN A 97 24.76 34.37 10.00
C GLN A 97 24.90 33.23 8.98
N ARG A 98 26.13 32.86 8.61
CA ARG A 98 26.37 31.76 7.67
C ARG A 98 25.74 30.46 8.16
N ARG A 99 25.93 30.12 9.44
CA ARG A 99 25.35 28.90 10.02
C ARG A 99 23.82 28.94 10.02
N ARG A 100 23.22 30.10 10.30
CA ARG A 100 21.76 30.27 10.24
C ARG A 100 21.25 30.04 8.82
N ASP A 101 21.93 30.59 7.83
CA ASP A 101 21.54 30.47 6.43
C ASP A 101 21.65 29.00 5.95
N GLU A 102 22.74 28.30 6.32
CA GLU A 102 22.88 26.85 6.09
C GLU A 102 21.72 26.05 6.71
N LEU A 103 21.38 26.35 7.96
CA LEU A 103 20.29 25.66 8.67
C LEU A 103 18.91 25.97 8.07
N LYS A 104 18.68 27.17 7.55
CA LYS A 104 17.45 27.51 6.83
C LYS A 104 17.33 26.72 5.52
N CYS A 105 18.41 26.60 4.75
CA CYS A 105 18.44 25.74 3.57
C CYS A 105 18.18 24.27 3.93
N GLU A 106 18.82 23.76 4.98
CA GLU A 106 18.57 22.39 5.47
C GLU A 106 17.11 22.20 5.91
N GLN A 107 16.52 23.19 6.58
CA GLN A 107 15.12 23.17 6.99
C GLN A 107 14.19 23.03 5.78
N GLU A 108 14.41 23.81 4.71
CA GLU A 108 13.58 23.77 3.50
C GLU A 108 13.62 22.39 2.82
N GLU A 109 14.79 21.77 2.70
CA GLU A 109 14.92 20.43 2.12
C GLU A 109 14.24 19.35 2.98
N LEU A 110 14.36 19.45 4.31
CA LEU A 110 13.69 18.54 5.22
C LEU A 110 12.17 18.74 5.23
N GLU A 111 11.68 19.95 5.00
CA GLU A 111 10.25 20.24 4.84
C GLU A 111 9.69 19.63 3.54
N LYS A 112 10.43 19.68 2.43
CA LYS A 112 10.05 18.97 1.19
C LYS A 112 9.93 17.47 1.43
N LEU A 113 10.93 16.86 2.05
CA LEU A 113 10.91 15.43 2.39
C LEU A 113 9.73 15.07 3.29
N ARG A 114 9.32 15.98 4.18
CA ARG A 114 8.15 15.76 5.06
C ARG A 114 6.86 15.69 4.25
N GLU A 115 6.70 16.54 3.25
CA GLU A 115 5.53 16.51 2.36
C GLU A 115 5.53 15.27 1.45
N GLU A 116 6.69 14.82 0.98
CA GLU A 116 6.83 13.55 0.25
C GLU A 116 6.41 12.35 1.11
N ILE A 117 6.87 12.29 2.37
CA ILE A 117 6.46 11.23 3.31
C ILE A 117 4.95 11.26 3.54
N LYS A 118 4.34 12.44 3.72
CA LYS A 118 2.87 12.56 3.86
C LYS A 118 2.13 12.06 2.63
N LYS A 119 2.62 12.38 1.42
CA LYS A 119 2.03 11.90 0.17
C LYS A 119 2.12 10.38 0.08
N ALA A 120 3.29 9.81 0.36
CA ALA A 120 3.51 8.36 0.36
C ALA A 120 2.65 7.63 1.40
N LEU A 121 2.44 8.22 2.58
CA LEU A 121 1.54 7.67 3.60
C LEU A 121 0.10 7.58 3.10
N ARG A 122 -0.42 8.63 2.46
CA ARG A 122 -1.78 8.60 1.87
C ARG A 122 -1.92 7.54 0.78
N THR A 123 -0.92 7.39 -0.07
CA THR A 123 -0.91 6.31 -1.07
C THR A 123 -0.89 4.93 -0.41
N GLY A 124 -0.09 4.75 0.64
CA GLY A 124 -0.06 3.52 1.42
C GLY A 124 -1.42 3.19 2.07
N GLU A 125 -2.12 4.19 2.59
CA GLU A 125 -3.47 4.05 3.16
C GLU A 125 -4.47 3.53 2.13
N VAL A 126 -4.51 4.14 0.95
CA VAL A 126 -5.39 3.72 -0.16
C VAL A 126 -5.04 2.31 -0.63
N ASN A 127 -3.76 2.00 -0.83
CA ASN A 127 -3.33 0.66 -1.26
C ASN A 127 -3.75 -0.42 -0.26
N ARG A 128 -3.62 -0.11 1.04
CA ARG A 128 -4.05 -1.00 2.11
C ARG A 128 -5.57 -1.22 2.09
N GLU A 129 -6.34 -0.15 1.96
CA GLU A 129 -7.81 -0.23 1.90
C GLU A 129 -8.28 -1.09 0.72
N VAL A 130 -7.72 -0.87 -0.46
CA VAL A 130 -8.01 -1.68 -1.66
C VAL A 130 -7.65 -3.15 -1.43
N ALA A 131 -6.51 -3.42 -0.81
CA ALA A 131 -6.09 -4.78 -0.49
C ALA A 131 -7.06 -5.49 0.47
N ILE A 132 -7.50 -4.79 1.54
CA ILE A 132 -8.45 -5.32 2.53
C ILE A 132 -9.82 -5.59 1.89
N LEU A 133 -10.34 -4.65 1.11
CA LEU A 133 -11.65 -4.80 0.45
C LEU A 133 -11.64 -5.96 -0.55
N GLY A 134 -10.59 -6.05 -1.38
CA GLY A 134 -10.44 -7.16 -2.33
C GLY A 134 -10.28 -8.52 -1.64
N ALA A 135 -9.56 -8.58 -0.52
CA ALA A 135 -9.46 -9.80 0.27
C ALA A 135 -10.82 -10.24 0.84
N ALA A 136 -11.60 -9.31 1.40
CA ALA A 136 -12.91 -9.60 1.99
C ALA A 136 -13.92 -10.12 0.96
N GLU A 137 -13.92 -9.53 -0.24
CA GLU A 137 -14.77 -9.96 -1.34
C GLU A 137 -14.44 -11.41 -1.78
N ILE A 138 -13.16 -11.70 -2.02
CA ILE A 138 -12.72 -13.03 -2.44
C ILE A 138 -12.95 -14.07 -1.35
N GLU A 139 -12.74 -13.71 -0.08
CA GLU A 139 -13.07 -14.57 1.05
C GLU A 139 -14.57 -14.92 1.06
N GLY A 140 -15.44 -13.93 0.79
CA GLY A 140 -16.87 -14.14 0.61
C GLY A 140 -17.20 -15.12 -0.50
N ASP A 141 -16.54 -14.98 -1.66
CA ASP A 141 -16.69 -15.86 -2.82
C ASP A 141 -16.25 -17.30 -2.51
N ILE A 142 -15.11 -17.49 -1.84
CA ILE A 142 -14.63 -18.81 -1.42
C ILE A 142 -15.61 -19.45 -0.43
N ARG A 143 -16.09 -18.70 0.56
CA ARG A 143 -17.07 -19.19 1.55
C ARG A 143 -18.40 -19.56 0.88
N ALA A 144 -18.84 -18.81 -0.13
CA ALA A 144 -20.03 -19.12 -0.90
C ALA A 144 -19.85 -20.43 -1.68
N LEU A 145 -18.74 -20.59 -2.41
CA LEU A 145 -18.40 -21.81 -3.14
C LEU A 145 -18.34 -23.04 -2.23
N HIS A 146 -17.73 -22.93 -1.05
CA HIS A 146 -17.62 -24.03 -0.09
C HIS A 146 -18.97 -24.50 0.46
N ARG A 147 -20.01 -23.67 0.42
CA ARG A 147 -21.37 -24.03 0.87
C ARG A 147 -22.17 -24.78 -0.19
N ILE A 148 -21.74 -24.74 -1.45
CA ILE A 148 -22.46 -25.37 -2.56
C ILE A 148 -21.97 -26.81 -2.70
N SER A 149 -22.86 -27.76 -2.44
CA SER A 149 -22.54 -29.20 -2.52
C SER A 149 -22.79 -29.80 -3.90
N GLY A 150 -23.74 -29.24 -4.67
CA GLY A 150 -24.08 -29.70 -6.02
C GLY A 150 -23.09 -29.19 -7.07
N ARG A 151 -22.63 -30.09 -7.97
CA ARG A 151 -21.72 -29.70 -9.07
C ARG A 151 -22.35 -28.69 -10.02
N ASP A 152 -23.57 -28.96 -10.47
CA ASP A 152 -24.27 -28.08 -11.43
C ASP A 152 -24.61 -26.72 -10.81
N GLU A 153 -24.99 -26.70 -9.53
CA GLU A 153 -25.20 -25.48 -8.75
C GLU A 153 -23.91 -24.67 -8.61
N LYS A 154 -22.77 -25.34 -8.40
CA LYS A 154 -21.45 -24.71 -8.28
C LYS A 154 -21.02 -24.10 -9.62
N ASP A 155 -21.19 -24.83 -10.73
CA ASP A 155 -20.88 -24.34 -12.07
C ASP A 155 -21.77 -23.15 -12.47
N GLN A 156 -23.06 -23.19 -12.12
CA GLN A 156 -23.97 -22.07 -12.33
C GLN A 156 -23.57 -20.84 -11.50
N TRP A 157 -23.22 -21.03 -10.23
CA TRP A 157 -22.76 -19.94 -9.36
C TRP A 157 -21.48 -19.29 -9.91
N ILE A 158 -20.49 -20.11 -10.34
CA ILE A 158 -19.23 -19.61 -10.93
C ILE A 158 -19.52 -18.77 -12.16
N ARG A 159 -20.40 -19.24 -13.06
CA ARG A 159 -20.76 -18.50 -14.27
C ARG A 159 -21.39 -17.13 -13.94
N LEU A 160 -22.39 -17.11 -13.04
CA LEU A 160 -23.06 -15.88 -12.64
C LEU A 160 -22.11 -14.90 -11.94
N ARG A 161 -21.15 -15.41 -11.15
CA ARG A 161 -20.15 -14.58 -10.49
C ARG A 161 -19.16 -13.97 -11.47
N LEU A 162 -18.71 -14.74 -12.46
CA LEU A 162 -17.86 -14.24 -13.54
C LEU A 162 -18.57 -13.16 -14.37
N GLU A 163 -19.84 -13.35 -14.71
CA GLU A 163 -20.66 -12.35 -15.41
C GLU A 163 -20.76 -11.06 -14.58
N ARG A 164 -21.02 -11.17 -13.27
CA ARG A 164 -21.05 -10.02 -12.38
C ARG A 164 -19.70 -9.30 -12.31
N HIS A 165 -18.61 -10.05 -12.21
CA HIS A 165 -17.27 -9.47 -12.15
C HIS A 165 -16.93 -8.66 -13.40
N VAL A 166 -17.33 -9.16 -14.58
CA VAL A 166 -17.16 -8.40 -15.84
C VAL A 166 -17.93 -7.09 -15.79
N GLU A 167 -19.13 -7.07 -15.21
CA GLU A 167 -19.91 -5.84 -15.08
C GLU A 167 -19.31 -4.87 -14.06
N GLU A 168 -18.88 -5.36 -12.89
CA GLU A 168 -18.16 -4.56 -11.89
C GLU A 168 -16.92 -3.88 -12.50
N VAL A 169 -16.11 -4.63 -13.25
CA VAL A 169 -14.93 -4.08 -13.94
C VAL A 169 -15.30 -3.05 -14.99
N ARG A 170 -16.41 -3.23 -15.71
CA ARG A 170 -16.90 -2.23 -16.68
C ARG A 170 -17.37 -0.96 -15.99
N GLU A 171 -18.11 -1.08 -14.90
CA GLU A 171 -18.55 0.07 -14.10
C GLU A 171 -17.36 0.85 -13.55
N ASP A 172 -16.37 0.15 -13.01
CA ASP A 172 -15.18 0.79 -12.46
C ASP A 172 -14.32 1.43 -13.54
N ARG A 173 -14.20 0.80 -14.71
CA ARG A 173 -13.55 1.42 -15.88
C ARG A 173 -14.29 2.67 -16.35
N ALA A 174 -15.62 2.65 -16.38
CA ALA A 174 -16.42 3.82 -16.75
C ALA A 174 -16.25 4.97 -15.75
N LYS A 175 -16.25 4.68 -14.44
CA LYS A 175 -15.94 5.68 -13.39
C LYS A 175 -14.53 6.24 -13.54
N ALA A 176 -13.55 5.38 -13.81
CA ALA A 176 -12.17 5.82 -14.04
C ALA A 176 -12.07 6.73 -15.28
N GLU A 177 -12.76 6.39 -16.37
CA GLU A 177 -12.81 7.22 -17.57
C GLU A 177 -13.51 8.57 -17.34
N GLU A 178 -14.56 8.61 -16.52
CA GLU A 178 -15.20 9.87 -16.09
C GLU A 178 -14.25 10.76 -15.27
N LEU A 179 -13.47 10.16 -14.36
CA LEU A 179 -12.57 10.90 -13.48
C LEU A 179 -11.27 11.35 -14.16
N PHE A 180 -10.70 10.50 -15.03
CA PHE A 180 -9.36 10.69 -15.58
C PHE A 180 -9.35 11.02 -17.08
N GLY A 181 -10.50 10.93 -17.74
CA GLY A 181 -10.67 11.10 -19.18
C GLY A 181 -10.35 9.83 -19.99
N PRO A 182 -10.58 9.84 -21.31
CA PRO A 182 -10.23 8.73 -22.19
C PRO A 182 -8.71 8.49 -22.20
N ASN A 183 -8.31 7.26 -22.51
CA ASN A 183 -6.91 6.79 -22.55
C ASN A 183 -6.15 6.98 -21.22
N TRP A 184 -6.86 7.00 -20.09
CA TRP A 184 -6.23 7.09 -18.78
C TRP A 184 -5.28 5.92 -18.50
N GLU A 185 -5.60 4.72 -18.98
CA GLU A 185 -4.76 3.52 -18.86
C GLU A 185 -3.40 3.69 -19.55
N GLU A 186 -3.38 4.22 -20.77
CA GLU A 186 -2.14 4.49 -21.53
C GLU A 186 -1.27 5.52 -20.81
N ARG A 187 -1.88 6.59 -20.31
CA ARG A 187 -1.19 7.63 -19.55
C ARG A 187 -0.60 7.12 -18.24
N ILE A 188 -1.29 6.21 -17.54
CA ILE A 188 -0.74 5.58 -16.34
C ILE A 188 0.42 4.66 -16.71
N ALA A 189 0.29 3.86 -17.76
CA ALA A 189 1.36 2.98 -18.22
C ALA A 189 2.61 3.76 -18.66
N GLU A 190 2.46 4.92 -19.31
CA GLU A 190 3.56 5.83 -19.65
C GLU A 190 4.27 6.37 -18.40
N LEU A 191 3.50 6.78 -17.38
CA LEU A 191 4.03 7.25 -16.10
C LEU A 191 4.78 6.15 -15.34
N GLU A 192 4.29 4.92 -15.37
CA GLU A 192 4.94 3.75 -14.75
C GLU A 192 6.19 3.30 -15.53
N ALA A 193 6.20 3.48 -16.86
CA ALA A 193 7.36 3.22 -17.71
C ALA A 193 8.45 4.29 -17.60
N GLY A 194 8.19 5.40 -16.91
CA GLY A 194 9.16 6.48 -16.68
C GLY A 194 9.42 7.37 -17.90
N VAL A 195 8.43 7.54 -18.79
CA VAL A 195 8.46 8.48 -19.91
C VAL A 195 7.90 9.84 -19.51
#